data_AF-A0A7W0R8Z1-F1
#
_entry.id   AF-A0A7W0R8Z1-F1
#
_cell.length_a   1.000
_cell.length_b   1.000
_cell.length_c   1.000
_cell.angle_alpha   90.00
_cell.angle_beta   90.00
_cell.angle_gamma   90.00
#
_symmetry.space_group_name_H-M   'P 1'
#
loop_
_entity.id
_entity.type
_entity.pdbx_description
1 polymer ?
#
loop_
_entity_poly.entity_id
_entity_poly.type
_entity_poly.pdbx_seq_one_letter_code
_entity_poly.pdbx_strand_id
1 'polypeptide(L)'
;MRSRNGGMMKRFSVCAALFMMVPALALAHVSVAPREAKPGAQQQYTVRVPTEGQVATTAVYLQVPDGVTVTEVPQTAGATHEVKKDGDRIVTITWSKEIPAKQSAQFVFTAKNPSAAGQVTWMIQQRFADGTSRDWTPGTRLTETPAGTPPVAPAASATPALATAPAADPAANHAPGHAAAGHQMAPAAGDAAIEKWLAEYDAAFNAKDLDKLATFYHPEVTIYEGGGINRGWADYRDHHLGPELKQFANLQFAHSNTVVRMIGPDAAYATADYSLKARMGERDIDSGGLETLVLVKDGGAWKIRHSHTSSRPRRPAAAK
;
A
#
# COMPACT_ATOMS: atom_id res chain seq x y z
N MET A 1 67.65 36.97 -20.47
CA MET A 1 67.04 37.03 -19.12
C MET A 1 65.90 36.02 -19.03
N ARG A 2 65.57 35.53 -17.82
CA ARG A 2 64.76 34.30 -17.61
C ARG A 2 63.32 34.41 -18.13
N SER A 3 62.83 33.31 -18.73
CA SER A 3 61.42 33.16 -19.12
C SER A 3 60.58 32.55 -17.99
N ARG A 4 59.27 32.82 -18.05
CA ARG A 4 58.23 32.67 -17.02
C ARG A 4 58.15 31.28 -16.35
N ASN A 5 58.12 31.28 -15.01
CA ASN A 5 57.63 30.15 -14.21
C ASN A 5 56.11 29.97 -14.41
N GLY A 6 55.68 28.86 -15.02
CA GLY A 6 54.29 28.43 -15.04
C GLY A 6 53.95 27.57 -13.83
N GLY A 7 53.43 28.17 -12.77
CA GLY A 7 52.95 27.44 -11.58
C GLY A 7 51.60 26.76 -11.83
N MET A 8 51.61 25.45 -12.08
CA MET A 8 50.40 24.66 -12.30
C MET A 8 49.57 24.52 -11.00
N MET A 9 48.38 25.13 -10.95
CA MET A 9 47.43 24.97 -9.84
C MET A 9 46.88 23.54 -9.79
N LYS A 10 47.32 22.75 -8.81
CA LYS A 10 46.73 21.43 -8.50
C LYS A 10 45.34 21.61 -7.89
N ARG A 11 44.28 21.36 -8.67
CA ARG A 11 42.91 21.25 -8.17
C ARG A 11 42.74 19.91 -7.45
N PHE A 12 42.60 19.95 -6.13
CA PHE A 12 42.15 18.78 -5.35
C PHE A 12 40.64 18.61 -5.54
N SER A 13 40.22 17.61 -6.31
CA SER A 13 38.83 17.18 -6.35
C SER A 13 38.53 16.32 -5.11
N VAL A 14 37.76 16.87 -4.16
CA VAL A 14 37.23 16.10 -3.03
C VAL A 14 36.02 15.31 -3.50
N CYS A 15 36.21 14.03 -3.81
CA CYS A 15 35.09 13.11 -4.01
C CYS A 15 34.42 12.81 -2.66
N ALA A 16 33.37 13.56 -2.33
CA ALA A 16 32.48 13.21 -1.25
C ALA A 16 31.72 11.92 -1.61
N ALA A 17 32.17 10.79 -1.09
CA ALA A 17 31.50 9.51 -1.26
C ALA A 17 30.18 9.52 -0.46
N LEU A 18 29.09 9.89 -1.15
CA LEU A 18 27.75 9.89 -0.59
C LEU A 18 27.33 8.43 -0.31
N PHE A 19 27.49 7.99 0.94
CA PHE A 19 26.91 6.74 1.42
C PHE A 19 25.38 6.82 1.27
N MET A 20 24.84 6.17 0.24
CA MET A 20 23.41 5.88 0.19
C MET A 20 23.06 4.94 1.35
N MET A 21 22.55 5.51 2.45
CA MET A 21 21.64 4.75 3.31
C MET A 21 20.45 4.36 2.43
N VAL A 22 20.41 3.10 2.01
CA VAL A 22 19.17 2.49 1.54
C VAL A 22 18.24 2.47 2.76
N PRO A 23 17.12 3.22 2.78
CA PRO A 23 16.23 3.18 3.91
C PRO A 23 15.65 1.77 4.01
N ALA A 24 15.92 1.09 5.13
CA ALA A 24 15.31 -0.19 5.41
C ALA A 24 13.78 0.01 5.40
N LEU A 25 13.10 -0.61 4.43
CA LEU A 25 11.65 -0.56 4.33
C LEU A 25 11.07 -1.20 5.58
N ALA A 26 10.62 -0.35 6.52
CA ALA A 26 9.87 -0.79 7.67
C ALA A 26 8.59 -1.46 7.15
N LEU A 27 8.57 -2.79 7.19
CA LEU A 27 7.40 -3.60 6.86
C LEU A 27 6.36 -3.39 7.95
N ALA A 28 5.62 -2.29 7.77
CA ALA A 28 4.64 -1.67 8.64
C ALA A 28 3.36 -2.51 8.82
N HIS A 29 2.99 -3.27 7.80
CA HIS A 29 1.69 -3.92 7.71
C HIS A 29 1.78 -5.39 8.15
N VAL A 30 0.70 -5.92 8.72
CA VAL A 30 0.54 -7.37 8.87
C VAL A 30 0.60 -8.03 7.48
N SER A 31 1.38 -9.09 7.35
CA SER A 31 1.59 -9.76 6.07
C SER A 31 1.54 -11.28 6.20
N VAL A 32 1.00 -11.95 5.18
CA VAL A 32 1.04 -13.40 5.06
C VAL A 32 1.99 -13.77 3.92
N ALA A 33 2.87 -14.73 4.18
CA ALA A 33 3.76 -15.35 3.20
C ALA A 33 3.44 -16.85 3.06
N PRO A 34 3.56 -17.45 1.87
CA PRO A 34 3.95 -16.80 0.62
C PRO A 34 2.83 -15.92 0.03
N ARG A 35 3.22 -14.92 -0.78
CA ARG A 35 2.27 -14.03 -1.49
C ARG A 35 1.72 -14.64 -2.77
N GLU A 36 2.37 -15.67 -3.29
CA GLU A 36 1.91 -16.48 -4.41
C GLU A 36 2.01 -17.97 -4.05
N ALA A 37 1.07 -18.77 -4.54
CA ALA A 37 0.99 -20.19 -4.21
C ALA A 37 0.25 -20.96 -5.31
N LYS A 38 0.36 -22.30 -5.31
CA LYS A 38 -0.41 -23.14 -6.24
C LYS A 38 -1.83 -23.40 -5.72
N PRO A 39 -2.85 -23.44 -6.60
CA PRO A 39 -4.17 -23.98 -6.25
C PRO A 39 -4.05 -25.43 -5.74
N GLY A 40 -4.91 -25.81 -4.79
CA GLY A 40 -4.99 -27.17 -4.23
C GLY A 40 -3.78 -27.62 -3.39
N ALA A 41 -2.65 -26.89 -3.41
CA ALA A 41 -1.43 -27.25 -2.71
C ALA A 41 -1.59 -27.11 -1.19
N GLN A 42 -0.95 -28.01 -0.44
CA GLN A 42 -0.75 -27.89 0.99
C GLN A 42 0.61 -27.26 1.24
N GLN A 43 0.66 -26.21 2.06
CA GLN A 43 1.88 -25.46 2.36
C GLN A 43 1.80 -24.78 3.72
N GLN A 44 2.97 -24.38 4.24
CA GLN A 44 3.07 -23.54 5.41
C GLN A 44 2.88 -22.07 5.05
N TYR A 45 2.14 -21.37 5.90
CA TYR A 45 1.93 -19.93 5.86
C TYR A 45 2.58 -19.27 7.08
N THR A 46 3.20 -18.11 6.86
CA THR A 46 3.79 -17.29 7.92
C THR A 46 3.08 -15.94 7.99
N VAL A 47 2.42 -15.67 9.11
CA VAL A 47 1.84 -14.37 9.45
C VAL A 47 2.89 -13.55 10.19
N ARG A 48 3.35 -12.44 9.62
CA ARG A 48 4.22 -11.46 10.31
C ARG A 48 3.37 -10.31 10.84
N VAL A 49 3.47 -10.03 12.14
CA VAL A 49 2.68 -9.01 12.85
C VAL A 49 3.60 -7.99 13.51
N PRO A 50 3.72 -6.76 12.96
CA PRO A 50 4.39 -5.64 13.61
C PRO A 50 3.46 -4.89 14.58
N THR A 51 4.00 -4.40 15.69
CA THR A 51 3.33 -3.44 16.59
C THR A 51 3.82 -2.02 16.27
N GLU A 52 3.14 -1.32 15.37
CA GLU A 52 3.57 0.02 14.96
C GLU A 52 3.27 1.13 15.99
N GLY A 53 2.21 0.94 16.77
CA GLY A 53 1.76 1.89 17.78
C GLY A 53 2.68 1.96 19.00
N GLN A 54 2.34 2.85 19.94
CA GLN A 54 2.99 2.88 21.26
C GLN A 54 2.40 1.82 22.23
N VAL A 55 1.32 1.15 21.84
CA VAL A 55 0.61 0.14 22.65
C VAL A 55 0.96 -1.25 22.14
N ALA A 56 1.26 -2.18 23.05
CA ALA A 56 1.61 -3.56 22.71
C ALA A 56 0.43 -4.30 22.04
N THR A 57 0.73 -5.16 21.07
CA THR A 57 -0.22 -6.19 20.60
C THR A 57 -0.34 -7.26 21.68
N THR A 58 -1.54 -7.79 21.92
CA THR A 58 -1.81 -8.86 22.88
C THR A 58 -2.39 -10.12 22.25
N ALA A 59 -3.16 -9.98 21.17
CA ALA A 59 -3.72 -11.10 20.42
C ALA A 59 -3.83 -10.84 18.91
N VAL A 60 -3.82 -11.93 18.14
CA VAL A 60 -3.96 -11.95 16.69
C VAL A 60 -4.98 -13.02 16.32
N TYR A 61 -6.07 -12.60 15.68
CA TYR A 61 -7.17 -13.48 15.25
C TYR A 61 -7.13 -13.60 13.73
N LEU A 62 -6.96 -14.80 13.18
CA LEU A 62 -7.06 -15.08 11.76
C LEU A 62 -8.34 -15.87 11.50
N GLN A 63 -9.24 -15.31 10.69
CA GLN A 63 -10.39 -16.05 10.16
C GLN A 63 -9.97 -16.79 8.90
N VAL A 64 -10.26 -18.10 8.86
CA VAL A 64 -9.87 -18.98 7.76
C VAL A 64 -10.84 -18.78 6.58
N PRO A 65 -10.37 -18.35 5.39
CA PRO A 65 -11.26 -18.10 4.24
C PRO A 65 -11.91 -19.37 3.71
N ASP A 66 -13.00 -19.22 2.95
CA ASP A 66 -13.65 -20.35 2.29
C ASP A 66 -12.78 -20.98 1.20
N GLY A 67 -12.89 -22.30 1.08
CA GLY A 67 -12.00 -23.13 0.28
C GLY A 67 -10.60 -23.38 0.86
N VAL A 68 -10.20 -22.68 1.94
CA VAL A 68 -8.96 -22.96 2.67
C VAL A 68 -9.23 -23.99 3.79
N THR A 69 -8.40 -25.02 3.87
CA THR A 69 -8.43 -26.00 4.97
C THR A 69 -7.13 -25.93 5.76
N VAL A 70 -7.16 -25.35 6.96
CA VAL A 70 -6.02 -25.41 7.90
C VAL A 70 -5.89 -26.83 8.44
N THR A 71 -4.69 -27.40 8.35
CA THR A 71 -4.37 -28.76 8.78
C THR A 71 -3.50 -28.81 10.04
N GLU A 72 -2.77 -27.74 10.33
CA GLU A 72 -1.84 -27.68 11.47
C GLU A 72 -1.65 -26.23 11.96
N VAL A 73 -1.53 -26.05 13.27
CA VAL A 73 -1.11 -24.78 13.89
C VAL A 73 0.03 -25.07 14.86
N PRO A 74 1.30 -25.00 14.43
CA PRO A 74 2.43 -25.27 15.30
C PRO A 74 2.52 -24.27 16.46
N GLN A 75 2.94 -24.74 17.64
CA GLN A 75 3.14 -23.88 18.80
C GLN A 75 4.29 -22.90 18.54
N THR A 76 3.96 -21.61 18.53
CA THR A 76 4.92 -20.51 18.30
C THR A 76 5.59 -20.11 19.61
N ALA A 77 6.92 -19.94 19.61
CA ALA A 77 7.68 -19.62 20.82
C ALA A 77 7.18 -18.31 21.50
N GLY A 78 6.81 -18.41 22.78
CA GLY A 78 6.25 -17.31 23.55
C GLY A 78 4.85 -16.86 23.10
N ALA A 79 4.09 -17.74 22.44
CA ALA A 79 2.66 -17.56 22.15
C ALA A 79 1.87 -18.79 22.62
N THR A 80 0.67 -18.59 23.13
CA THR A 80 -0.35 -19.65 23.13
C THR A 80 -1.20 -19.52 21.86
N HIS A 81 -1.92 -20.58 21.50
CA HIS A 81 -2.89 -20.53 20.42
C HIS A 81 -4.15 -21.33 20.75
N GLU A 82 -5.26 -20.92 20.19
CA GLU A 82 -6.56 -21.59 20.25
C GLU A 82 -7.15 -21.64 18.84
N VAL A 83 -7.96 -22.67 18.56
CA VAL A 83 -8.65 -22.80 17.27
C VAL A 83 -10.16 -22.96 17.49
N LYS A 84 -10.94 -22.14 16.79
CA LYS A 84 -12.39 -22.34 16.66
C LYS A 84 -12.67 -23.25 15.48
N LYS A 85 -13.50 -24.27 15.69
CA LYS A 85 -13.97 -25.16 14.63
C LYS A 85 -15.45 -24.95 14.33
N ASP A 86 -15.83 -25.26 13.10
CA ASP A 86 -17.19 -25.50 12.65
C ASP A 86 -17.23 -26.90 12.02
N GLY A 87 -17.94 -27.83 12.68
CA GLY A 87 -17.69 -29.27 12.52
C GLY A 87 -16.20 -29.60 12.72
N ASP A 88 -15.59 -30.30 11.75
CA ASP A 88 -14.17 -30.62 11.75
C ASP A 88 -13.26 -29.49 11.21
N ARG A 89 -13.83 -28.50 10.51
CA ARG A 89 -13.07 -27.42 9.86
C ARG A 89 -12.65 -26.35 10.88
N ILE A 90 -11.36 -26.04 10.94
CA ILE A 90 -10.87 -24.84 11.66
C ILE A 90 -11.32 -23.61 10.87
N VAL A 91 -12.09 -22.73 11.53
CA VAL A 91 -12.61 -21.47 10.96
C VAL A 91 -11.94 -20.22 11.56
N THR A 92 -11.28 -20.34 12.71
CA THR A 92 -10.51 -19.24 13.31
C THR A 92 -9.29 -19.79 14.03
N ILE A 93 -8.15 -19.12 13.89
CA ILE A 93 -6.96 -19.30 14.71
C ILE A 93 -6.77 -18.03 15.54
N THR A 94 -6.61 -18.17 16.85
CA THR A 94 -6.25 -17.07 17.75
C THR A 94 -4.86 -17.35 18.31
N TRP A 95 -3.92 -16.42 18.13
CA TRP A 95 -2.63 -16.43 18.84
C TRP A 95 -2.61 -15.35 19.90
N SER A 96 -2.25 -15.71 21.13
CA SER A 96 -2.08 -14.77 22.24
C SER A 96 -0.61 -14.61 22.57
N LYS A 97 -0.09 -13.39 22.40
CA LYS A 97 1.32 -13.04 22.60
C LYS A 97 1.45 -11.53 22.79
N GLU A 98 2.19 -11.12 23.81
CA GLU A 98 2.61 -9.73 23.93
C GLU A 98 3.69 -9.42 22.89
N ILE A 99 3.44 -8.42 22.04
CA ILE A 99 4.40 -7.88 21.08
C ILE A 99 4.58 -6.39 21.40
N PRO A 100 5.68 -6.00 22.08
CA PRO A 100 5.92 -4.61 22.48
C PRO A 100 5.92 -3.62 21.32
N ALA A 101 5.69 -2.35 21.64
CA ALA A 101 5.77 -1.25 20.67
C ALA A 101 7.08 -1.30 19.85
N LYS A 102 6.96 -1.09 18.54
CA LYS A 102 8.04 -1.12 17.53
C LYS A 102 8.72 -2.49 17.34
N GLN A 103 8.18 -3.58 17.90
CA GLN A 103 8.63 -4.95 17.64
C GLN A 103 7.72 -5.68 16.65
N SER A 104 8.09 -6.91 16.26
CA SER A 104 7.23 -7.78 15.45
C SER A 104 7.38 -9.24 15.85
N ALA A 105 6.28 -10.00 15.81
CA ALA A 105 6.30 -11.46 15.90
C ALA A 105 5.98 -12.11 14.54
N GLN A 106 6.25 -13.42 14.45
CA GLN A 106 5.76 -14.27 13.38
C GLN A 106 4.98 -15.43 13.99
N PHE A 107 3.91 -15.84 13.32
CA PHE A 107 3.08 -17.00 13.64
C PHE A 107 2.96 -17.87 12.38
N VAL A 108 2.86 -19.19 12.56
CA VAL A 108 2.80 -20.12 11.43
C VAL A 108 1.61 -21.06 11.53
N PHE A 109 1.11 -21.50 10.38
CA PHE A 109 0.11 -22.56 10.23
C PHE A 109 0.29 -23.29 8.91
N THR A 110 -0.12 -24.54 8.81
CA THR A 110 -0.14 -25.31 7.56
C THR A 110 -1.57 -25.36 7.05
N ALA A 111 -1.78 -25.07 5.76
CA ALA A 111 -3.10 -25.13 5.14
C ALA A 111 -3.04 -25.65 3.70
N LYS A 112 -4.15 -26.25 3.27
CA LYS A 112 -4.44 -26.58 1.87
C LYS A 112 -5.23 -25.44 1.22
N ASN A 113 -4.78 -25.03 0.04
CA ASN A 113 -5.39 -23.97 -0.75
C ASN A 113 -6.65 -24.46 -1.49
N PRO A 114 -7.59 -23.54 -1.82
CA PRO A 114 -8.65 -23.79 -2.80
C PRO A 114 -8.09 -24.40 -4.09
N SER A 115 -8.80 -25.36 -4.69
CA SER A 115 -8.38 -26.04 -5.92
C SER A 115 -8.45 -25.14 -7.18
N ALA A 116 -9.11 -23.99 -7.10
CA ALA A 116 -9.19 -23.02 -8.20
C ALA A 116 -8.12 -21.93 -8.06
N ALA A 117 -7.60 -21.46 -9.19
CA ALA A 117 -6.80 -20.24 -9.25
C ALA A 117 -7.64 -19.01 -8.85
N GLY A 118 -6.99 -17.96 -8.33
CA GLY A 118 -7.68 -16.81 -7.78
C GLY A 118 -6.88 -16.07 -6.70
N GLN A 119 -7.57 -15.56 -5.70
CA GLN A 119 -6.99 -14.76 -4.62
C GLN A 119 -7.55 -15.26 -3.28
N VAL A 120 -6.66 -15.68 -2.37
CA VAL A 120 -7.01 -15.87 -0.95
C VAL A 120 -6.78 -14.54 -0.24
N THR A 121 -7.77 -14.09 0.54
CA THR A 121 -7.68 -12.88 1.36
C THR A 121 -7.77 -13.29 2.83
N TRP A 122 -6.71 -13.06 3.59
CA TRP A 122 -6.62 -13.44 4.99
C TRP A 122 -7.19 -12.33 5.88
N MET A 123 -8.39 -12.52 6.42
CA MET A 123 -8.97 -11.59 7.38
C MET A 123 -8.27 -11.77 8.74
N ILE A 124 -7.48 -10.78 9.16
CA ILE A 124 -6.68 -10.83 10.39
C ILE A 124 -6.97 -9.60 11.26
N GLN A 125 -7.46 -9.83 12.48
CA GLN A 125 -7.59 -8.78 13.49
C GLN A 125 -6.40 -8.81 14.46
N GLN A 126 -5.78 -7.66 14.66
CA GLN A 126 -4.72 -7.42 15.64
C GLN A 126 -5.31 -6.64 16.81
N ARG A 127 -5.22 -7.17 18.03
CA ARG A 127 -5.75 -6.54 19.25
C ARG A 127 -4.63 -6.00 20.13
N PHE A 128 -4.85 -4.83 20.71
CA PHE A 128 -3.87 -4.10 21.51
C PHE A 128 -4.21 -4.12 23.01
N ALA A 129 -3.22 -3.81 23.85
CA ALA A 129 -3.35 -3.81 25.30
C ALA A 129 -4.31 -2.74 25.85
N ASP A 130 -4.59 -1.67 25.08
CA ASP A 130 -5.58 -0.64 25.41
C ASP A 130 -7.03 -1.07 25.08
N GLY A 131 -7.22 -2.29 24.57
CA GLY A 131 -8.52 -2.84 24.18
C GLY A 131 -8.93 -2.51 22.74
N THR A 132 -8.19 -1.65 22.02
CA THR A 132 -8.44 -1.36 20.61
C THR A 132 -8.03 -2.54 19.71
N SER A 133 -8.50 -2.51 18.45
CA SER A 133 -8.13 -3.48 17.42
C SER A 133 -7.90 -2.80 16.07
N ARG A 134 -7.16 -3.48 15.18
CA ARG A 134 -6.99 -3.13 13.76
C ARG A 134 -7.18 -4.37 12.90
N ASP A 135 -7.92 -4.22 11.81
CA ASP A 135 -8.15 -5.30 10.85
C ASP A 135 -7.20 -5.17 9.65
N TRP A 136 -6.77 -6.32 9.14
CA TRP A 136 -5.81 -6.46 8.05
C TRP A 136 -6.31 -7.51 7.06
N THR A 137 -6.06 -7.29 5.77
CA THR A 137 -6.52 -8.16 4.69
C THR A 137 -5.39 -8.58 3.72
N PRO A 138 -4.21 -9.04 4.20
CA PRO A 138 -3.14 -9.50 3.31
C PRO A 138 -3.61 -10.66 2.42
N GLY A 139 -3.09 -10.72 1.20
CA GLY A 139 -3.51 -11.69 0.20
C GLY A 139 -2.42 -12.66 -0.27
N THR A 140 -2.82 -13.88 -0.62
CA THR A 140 -2.03 -14.86 -1.37
C THR A 140 -2.69 -15.14 -2.73
N ARG A 141 -2.01 -14.82 -3.82
CA ARG A 141 -2.46 -15.13 -5.19
C ARG A 141 -2.28 -16.62 -5.47
N LEU A 142 -3.32 -17.30 -5.95
CA LEU A 142 -3.25 -18.69 -6.40
C LEU A 142 -3.02 -18.75 -7.91
N THR A 143 -1.89 -19.30 -8.33
CA THR A 143 -1.41 -19.40 -9.71
C THR A 143 -0.67 -20.73 -9.93
N GLU A 144 -0.82 -21.34 -11.10
CA GLU A 144 -0.13 -22.59 -11.46
C GLU A 144 1.40 -22.46 -11.47
N THR A 145 1.89 -21.25 -11.74
CA THR A 145 3.30 -20.88 -11.80
C THR A 145 3.59 -19.73 -10.84
N PRO A 146 3.74 -19.99 -9.53
CA PRO A 146 4.18 -18.97 -8.57
C PRO A 146 5.60 -18.52 -8.90
N ALA A 147 5.89 -17.23 -8.74
CA ALA A 147 7.26 -16.73 -8.79
C ALA A 147 8.11 -17.46 -7.73
N GLY A 148 9.27 -17.98 -8.14
CA GLY A 148 10.15 -18.76 -7.27
C GLY A 148 10.56 -17.95 -6.02
N THR A 149 10.43 -18.58 -4.85
CA THR A 149 10.71 -17.94 -3.56
C THR A 149 12.15 -17.42 -3.51
N PRO A 150 12.38 -16.12 -3.22
CA PRO A 150 13.72 -15.66 -2.84
C PRO A 150 14.14 -16.40 -1.57
N PRO A 151 15.40 -16.89 -1.47
CA PRO A 151 15.84 -17.60 -0.28
C PRO A 151 15.73 -16.69 0.96
N VAL A 152 15.32 -17.28 2.08
CA VAL A 152 15.30 -16.59 3.38
C VAL A 152 16.74 -16.20 3.72
N ALA A 153 17.00 -14.89 3.75
CA ALA A 153 18.31 -14.37 4.16
C ALA A 153 18.54 -14.70 5.64
N PRO A 154 19.61 -15.44 5.99
CA PRO A 154 19.98 -15.66 7.39
C PRO A 154 20.51 -14.38 8.03
N ALA A 155 20.48 -14.34 9.36
CA ALA A 155 20.90 -13.18 10.15
C ALA A 155 22.40 -12.83 9.96
N ALA A 156 22.74 -11.57 10.23
CA ALA A 156 24.04 -10.98 9.95
C ALA A 156 25.22 -11.66 10.67
N SER A 157 26.39 -11.64 10.03
CA SER A 157 27.70 -11.84 10.66
C SER A 157 28.79 -11.07 9.90
N ALA A 158 29.79 -10.61 10.66
CA ALA A 158 30.72 -9.52 10.39
C ALA A 158 31.60 -9.60 9.11
N THR A 159 32.08 -8.42 8.68
CA THR A 159 33.20 -8.19 7.75
C THR A 159 34.56 -8.55 8.37
N PRO A 160 35.54 -8.96 7.54
CA PRO A 160 36.62 -8.04 7.11
C PRO A 160 36.94 -8.18 5.59
N ALA A 161 37.15 -7.15 4.76
CA ALA A 161 38.17 -6.07 4.71
C ALA A 161 39.39 -6.38 3.80
N LEU A 162 39.54 -5.59 2.70
CA LEU A 162 40.72 -5.34 1.82
C LEU A 162 41.45 -6.57 1.17
N ALA A 163 41.90 -6.59 -0.10
CA ALA A 163 42.58 -5.57 -0.91
C ALA A 163 42.71 -5.98 -2.42
N THR A 164 43.02 -5.00 -3.31
CA THR A 164 43.86 -5.04 -4.56
C THR A 164 43.87 -6.29 -5.49
N ALA A 165 43.91 -6.24 -6.84
CA ALA A 165 44.45 -5.25 -7.80
C ALA A 165 43.81 -5.44 -9.23
N PRO A 166 44.27 -4.78 -10.34
CA PRO A 166 43.44 -4.57 -11.55
C PRO A 166 43.63 -5.54 -12.75
N ALA A 167 42.57 -5.59 -13.56
CA ALA A 167 42.47 -5.66 -15.04
C ALA A 167 43.45 -6.51 -15.89
N ALA A 168 42.88 -7.53 -16.56
CA ALA A 168 43.09 -7.76 -18.00
C ALA A 168 41.90 -8.55 -18.60
N ASP A 169 41.38 -8.09 -19.72
CA ASP A 169 40.43 -8.73 -20.63
C ASP A 169 40.91 -8.35 -22.06
N PRO A 170 40.76 -9.16 -23.13
CA PRO A 170 39.45 -9.21 -23.79
C PRO A 170 39.08 -10.53 -24.54
N ALA A 171 37.82 -10.54 -25.01
CA ALA A 171 37.24 -11.31 -26.12
C ALA A 171 36.84 -12.78 -25.82
N ALA A 172 35.62 -13.26 -26.12
CA ALA A 172 34.40 -12.65 -26.68
C ALA A 172 33.19 -13.58 -26.35
N ASN A 173 31.90 -13.32 -26.70
CA ASN A 173 31.27 -12.28 -27.53
C ASN A 173 29.77 -12.12 -27.15
N HIS A 174 29.17 -10.96 -27.51
CA HIS A 174 27.77 -10.72 -27.96
C HIS A 174 27.24 -9.35 -27.50
N ALA A 175 26.79 -8.55 -28.47
CA ALA A 175 26.13 -7.26 -28.32
C ALA A 175 24.81 -7.24 -29.12
N PRO A 176 23.94 -6.23 -28.98
CA PRO A 176 23.96 -5.14 -28.01
C PRO A 176 22.75 -5.15 -27.05
N GLY A 177 22.97 -4.77 -25.80
CA GLY A 177 21.86 -4.38 -24.92
C GLY A 177 21.29 -3.03 -25.36
N HIS A 178 20.01 -2.99 -25.75
CA HIS A 178 19.32 -1.71 -25.87
C HIS A 178 19.17 -1.10 -24.48
N ALA A 179 19.82 0.05 -24.27
CA ALA A 179 19.57 0.89 -23.12
C ALA A 179 18.08 1.25 -23.10
N ALA A 180 17.37 0.83 -22.05
CA ALA A 180 16.03 1.32 -21.75
C ALA A 180 16.14 2.77 -21.28
N ALA A 181 16.31 3.68 -22.24
CA ALA A 181 16.09 5.10 -22.02
C ALA A 181 14.70 5.29 -21.40
N GLY A 182 14.63 6.09 -20.34
CA GLY A 182 13.39 6.32 -19.60
C GLY A 182 12.29 6.83 -20.53
N HIS A 183 11.36 5.96 -20.90
CA HIS A 183 10.17 6.36 -21.61
C HIS A 183 9.25 7.05 -20.60
N GLN A 184 9.36 8.39 -20.52
CA GLN A 184 8.19 9.20 -20.25
C GLN A 184 7.22 9.00 -21.41
N MET A 185 6.46 7.91 -21.32
CA MET A 185 5.40 7.60 -22.27
C MET A 185 4.35 8.70 -22.15
N ALA A 186 4.00 9.34 -23.26
CA ALA A 186 2.91 10.31 -23.26
C ALA A 186 1.63 9.62 -22.73
N PRO A 187 0.80 10.31 -21.93
CA PRO A 187 -0.41 9.73 -21.38
C PRO A 187 -1.28 9.16 -22.51
N ALA A 188 -1.78 7.94 -22.33
CA ALA A 188 -2.69 7.35 -23.30
C ALA A 188 -3.98 8.18 -23.37
N ALA A 189 -4.72 8.11 -24.48
CA ALA A 189 -5.95 8.89 -24.65
C ALA A 189 -7.00 8.63 -23.55
N GLY A 190 -6.97 7.45 -22.93
CA GLY A 190 -7.78 7.12 -21.74
C GLY A 190 -7.35 7.86 -20.48
N ASP A 191 -6.03 7.99 -20.26
CA ASP A 191 -5.46 8.68 -19.10
C ASP A 191 -5.86 10.17 -19.12
N ALA A 192 -5.63 10.85 -20.25
CA ALA A 192 -5.99 12.26 -20.42
C ALA A 192 -7.50 12.54 -20.30
N ALA A 193 -8.35 11.58 -20.70
CA ALA A 193 -9.80 11.69 -20.53
C ALA A 193 -10.21 11.57 -19.05
N ILE A 194 -9.56 10.69 -18.29
CA ILE A 194 -9.80 10.51 -16.85
C ILE A 194 -9.22 11.68 -16.05
N GLU A 195 -8.06 12.22 -16.41
CA GLU A 195 -7.48 13.43 -15.80
C GLU A 195 -8.42 14.64 -15.94
N LYS A 196 -8.98 14.86 -17.15
CA LYS A 196 -9.98 15.90 -17.36
C LYS A 196 -11.24 15.65 -16.53
N TRP A 197 -11.72 14.40 -16.49
CA TRP A 197 -12.89 14.02 -15.69
C TRP A 197 -12.66 14.23 -14.19
N LEU A 198 -11.46 13.98 -13.66
CA LEU A 198 -11.09 14.30 -12.28
C LEU A 198 -11.05 15.82 -12.02
N ALA A 199 -10.60 16.63 -12.99
CA ALA A 199 -10.69 18.09 -12.86
C ALA A 199 -12.16 18.59 -12.82
N GLU A 200 -13.08 17.94 -13.55
CA GLU A 200 -14.52 18.21 -13.45
C GLU A 200 -15.12 17.73 -12.11
N TYR A 201 -14.60 16.64 -11.53
CA TYR A 201 -14.97 16.17 -10.18
C TYR A 201 -14.55 17.19 -9.11
N ASP A 202 -13.28 17.65 -9.13
CA ASP A 202 -12.77 18.66 -8.22
C ASP A 202 -13.60 19.94 -8.29
N ALA A 203 -13.95 20.40 -9.49
CA ALA A 203 -14.82 21.55 -9.68
C ALA A 203 -16.21 21.36 -9.05
N ALA A 204 -16.83 20.18 -9.24
CA ALA A 204 -18.12 19.85 -8.63
C ALA A 204 -18.05 19.78 -7.10
N PHE A 205 -16.96 19.23 -6.55
CA PHE A 205 -16.73 19.13 -5.11
C PHE A 205 -16.59 20.52 -4.47
N ASN A 206 -15.78 21.40 -5.06
CA ASN A 206 -15.62 22.79 -4.61
C ASN A 206 -16.93 23.59 -4.73
N ALA A 207 -17.70 23.38 -5.78
CA ALA A 207 -19.04 23.97 -5.95
C ALA A 207 -20.08 23.37 -5.00
N LYS A 208 -19.77 22.24 -4.34
CA LYS A 208 -20.68 21.43 -3.49
C LYS A 208 -21.93 20.94 -4.22
N ASP A 209 -21.81 20.77 -5.53
CA ASP A 209 -22.93 20.39 -6.40
C ASP A 209 -23.18 18.89 -6.25
N LEU A 210 -24.05 18.52 -5.30
CA LEU A 210 -24.39 17.13 -5.00
C LEU A 210 -25.04 16.40 -6.19
N ASP A 211 -25.76 17.11 -7.06
CA ASP A 211 -26.40 16.53 -8.25
C ASP A 211 -25.36 16.24 -9.34
N LYS A 212 -24.42 17.16 -9.56
CA LYS A 212 -23.25 16.91 -10.44
C LYS A 212 -22.34 15.83 -9.85
N LEU A 213 -22.08 15.83 -8.53
CA LEU A 213 -21.29 14.78 -7.85
C LEU A 213 -21.94 13.40 -8.01
N ALA A 214 -23.27 13.29 -7.97
CA ALA A 214 -23.98 12.02 -8.22
C ALA A 214 -23.67 11.40 -9.60
N THR A 215 -23.25 12.20 -10.58
CA THR A 215 -22.83 11.67 -11.89
C THR A 215 -21.51 10.91 -11.83
N PHE A 216 -20.60 11.27 -10.93
CA PHE A 216 -19.27 10.66 -10.77
C PHE A 216 -19.28 9.36 -9.97
N TYR A 217 -20.28 9.11 -9.13
CA TYR A 217 -20.34 7.89 -8.33
C TYR A 217 -21.13 6.77 -9.02
N HIS A 218 -20.67 5.54 -8.82
CA HIS A 218 -21.48 4.34 -9.08
C HIS A 218 -22.53 4.18 -7.97
N PRO A 219 -23.78 3.77 -8.26
CA PRO A 219 -24.80 3.56 -7.23
C PRO A 219 -24.35 2.67 -6.07
N GLU A 220 -23.56 1.64 -6.37
CA GLU A 220 -22.92 0.71 -5.43
C GLU A 220 -21.45 1.06 -5.09
N VAL A 221 -21.05 2.33 -5.10
CA VAL A 221 -19.68 2.73 -4.71
C VAL A 221 -19.36 2.29 -3.28
N THR A 222 -18.12 1.90 -3.01
CA THR A 222 -17.61 1.72 -1.64
C THR A 222 -16.58 2.78 -1.34
N ILE A 223 -16.65 3.42 -0.17
CA ILE A 223 -15.73 4.49 0.22
C ILE A 223 -15.13 4.17 1.58
N TYR A 224 -13.81 4.15 1.64
CA TYR A 224 -13.03 3.79 2.82
C TYR A 224 -12.24 5.03 3.26
N GLU A 225 -12.57 5.57 4.44
CA GLU A 225 -12.00 6.83 4.93
C GLU A 225 -11.86 6.80 6.45
N GLY A 226 -10.65 7.05 6.96
CA GLY A 226 -10.39 7.12 8.41
C GLY A 226 -10.69 5.84 9.20
N GLY A 227 -10.89 4.70 8.52
CA GLY A 227 -11.39 3.44 9.10
C GLY A 227 -12.90 3.26 9.04
N GLY A 228 -13.66 4.30 8.67
CA GLY A 228 -15.07 4.20 8.31
C GLY A 228 -15.27 3.63 6.90
N ILE A 229 -16.46 3.07 6.65
CA ILE A 229 -16.83 2.53 5.33
C ILE A 229 -18.28 2.89 4.99
N ASN A 230 -18.48 3.61 3.88
CA ASN A 230 -19.80 3.80 3.26
C ASN A 230 -20.09 2.76 2.18
N ARG A 231 -21.37 2.42 2.01
CA ARG A 231 -21.84 1.41 1.04
C ARG A 231 -22.98 1.95 0.18
N GLY A 232 -22.63 2.31 -1.04
CA GLY A 232 -23.51 2.91 -2.03
C GLY A 232 -23.48 4.43 -2.00
N TRP A 233 -23.83 5.04 -3.13
CA TRP A 233 -23.86 6.49 -3.28
C TRP A 233 -24.89 7.14 -2.34
N ALA A 234 -26.06 6.52 -2.15
CA ALA A 234 -27.10 7.03 -1.27
C ALA A 234 -26.60 7.17 0.19
N ASP A 235 -25.95 6.14 0.72
CA ASP A 235 -25.38 6.16 2.08
C ASP A 235 -24.31 7.25 2.24
N TYR A 236 -23.35 7.31 1.31
CA TYR A 236 -22.30 8.33 1.35
C TYR A 236 -22.85 9.75 1.21
N ARG A 237 -23.80 9.97 0.28
CA ARG A 237 -24.45 11.26 0.06
C ARG A 237 -25.24 11.72 1.29
N ASP A 238 -26.05 10.84 1.87
CA ASP A 238 -27.05 11.24 2.87
C ASP A 238 -26.48 11.27 4.30
N HIS A 239 -25.54 10.37 4.62
CA HIS A 239 -25.00 10.23 5.98
C HIS A 239 -23.57 10.78 6.17
N HIS A 240 -22.82 11.03 5.09
CA HIS A 240 -21.41 11.45 5.18
C HIS A 240 -21.14 12.75 4.41
N LEU A 241 -20.95 12.69 3.09
CA LEU A 241 -20.51 13.83 2.27
C LEU A 241 -21.52 14.99 2.24
N GLY A 242 -22.82 14.71 2.04
CA GLY A 242 -23.83 15.75 1.95
C GLY A 242 -23.97 16.59 3.23
N PRO A 243 -24.01 15.99 4.42
CA PRO A 243 -23.88 16.70 5.69
C PRO A 243 -22.60 17.54 5.81
N GLU A 244 -21.44 17.01 5.45
CA GLU A 244 -20.15 17.74 5.57
C GLU A 244 -20.07 18.94 4.61
N LEU A 245 -20.41 18.76 3.33
CA LEU A 245 -20.39 19.84 2.34
C LEU A 245 -21.31 21.02 2.75
N LYS A 246 -22.43 20.75 3.42
CA LYS A 246 -23.31 21.79 3.98
C LYS A 246 -22.64 22.57 5.13
N GLN A 247 -21.81 21.91 5.94
CA GLN A 247 -21.14 22.55 7.09
C GLN A 247 -19.85 23.30 6.72
N PHE A 248 -19.14 22.88 5.67
CA PHE A 248 -17.91 23.54 5.26
C PHE A 248 -18.16 24.99 4.79
N ALA A 249 -17.35 25.93 5.24
CA ALA A 249 -17.21 27.28 4.66
C ALA A 249 -15.82 27.41 4.02
N ASN A 250 -15.69 28.25 3.00
CA ASN A 250 -14.43 28.50 2.29
C ASN A 250 -13.73 27.21 1.82
N LEU A 251 -14.52 26.26 1.30
CA LEU A 251 -14.03 24.96 0.82
C LEU A 251 -13.02 25.14 -0.33
N GLN A 252 -11.88 24.48 -0.20
CA GLN A 252 -10.85 24.32 -1.22
C GLN A 252 -10.43 22.86 -1.24
N PHE A 253 -10.90 22.13 -2.23
CA PHE A 253 -10.53 20.74 -2.49
C PHE A 253 -9.70 20.66 -3.79
N ALA A 254 -8.68 19.80 -3.84
CA ALA A 254 -7.94 19.55 -5.07
C ALA A 254 -7.20 18.21 -5.03
N HIS A 255 -7.12 17.56 -6.18
CA HIS A 255 -6.15 16.51 -6.48
C HIS A 255 -4.85 17.07 -7.06
N SER A 256 -3.77 16.34 -6.80
CA SER A 256 -2.43 16.61 -7.30
C SER A 256 -1.64 15.31 -7.39
N ASN A 257 -0.52 15.29 -8.13
CA ASN A 257 0.28 14.07 -8.35
C ASN A 257 -0.53 12.87 -8.86
N THR A 258 -1.63 13.14 -9.58
CA THR A 258 -2.51 12.14 -10.16
C THR A 258 -1.76 11.25 -11.14
N VAL A 259 -1.89 9.94 -10.98
CA VAL A 259 -1.40 8.92 -11.91
C VAL A 259 -2.57 8.01 -12.24
N VAL A 260 -3.01 8.03 -13.49
CA VAL A 260 -4.02 7.12 -14.03
C VAL A 260 -3.33 5.87 -14.60
N ARG A 261 -3.95 4.70 -14.43
CA ARG A 261 -3.60 3.48 -15.16
C ARG A 261 -4.85 2.76 -15.64
N MET A 262 -4.97 2.63 -16.96
CA MET A 262 -5.96 1.76 -17.58
C MET A 262 -5.71 0.29 -17.21
N ILE A 263 -6.78 -0.41 -16.81
CA ILE A 263 -6.82 -1.87 -16.63
C ILE A 263 -7.40 -2.53 -17.89
N GLY A 264 -8.33 -1.83 -18.55
CA GLY A 264 -8.96 -2.21 -19.83
C GLY A 264 -9.67 -1.00 -20.45
N PRO A 265 -10.46 -1.17 -21.51
CA PRO A 265 -11.17 -0.05 -22.16
C PRO A 265 -12.19 0.65 -21.24
N ASP A 266 -12.77 -0.10 -20.30
CA ASP A 266 -13.87 0.32 -19.44
C ASP A 266 -13.53 0.23 -17.93
N ALA A 267 -12.25 0.05 -17.59
CA ALA A 267 -11.79 -0.02 -16.21
C ALA A 267 -10.39 0.61 -16.06
N ALA A 268 -10.19 1.38 -15.00
CA ALA A 268 -8.92 2.01 -14.65
C ALA A 268 -8.78 2.13 -13.12
N TYR A 269 -7.59 2.46 -12.66
CA TYR A 269 -7.41 3.05 -11.34
C TYR A 269 -6.63 4.36 -11.42
N ALA A 270 -6.90 5.27 -10.51
CA ALA A 270 -6.13 6.49 -10.32
C ALA A 270 -5.61 6.54 -8.89
N THR A 271 -4.36 6.98 -8.72
CA THR A 271 -3.79 7.33 -7.41
C THR A 271 -3.42 8.80 -7.41
N ALA A 272 -3.76 9.54 -6.36
CA ALA A 272 -3.48 10.96 -6.24
C ALA A 272 -3.13 11.37 -4.80
N ASP A 273 -2.44 12.49 -4.67
CA ASP A 273 -2.42 13.28 -3.43
C ASP A 273 -3.67 14.17 -3.42
N TYR A 274 -4.49 14.13 -2.36
CA TYR A 274 -5.59 15.07 -2.18
C TYR A 274 -5.27 16.15 -1.13
N SER A 275 -5.97 17.27 -1.25
CA SER A 275 -5.80 18.48 -0.45
C SER A 275 -7.18 19.03 -0.09
N LEU A 276 -7.46 19.19 1.20
CA LEU A 276 -8.70 19.79 1.69
C LEU A 276 -8.38 20.97 2.62
N LYS A 277 -9.00 22.12 2.36
CA LYS A 277 -9.15 23.21 3.32
C LYS A 277 -10.59 23.61 3.43
N ALA A 278 -11.07 23.82 4.65
CA ALA A 278 -12.42 24.28 4.93
C ALA A 278 -12.48 24.83 6.35
N ARG A 279 -13.50 25.63 6.66
CA ARG A 279 -13.88 25.95 8.04
C ARG A 279 -15.16 25.21 8.40
N MET A 280 -15.23 24.62 9.58
CA MET A 280 -16.38 23.86 10.07
C MET A 280 -16.74 24.36 11.47
N GLY A 281 -17.71 25.28 11.53
CA GLY A 281 -17.98 26.07 12.73
C GLY A 281 -16.79 26.97 13.10
N GLU A 282 -16.24 26.79 14.30
CA GLU A 282 -15.03 27.52 14.74
C GLU A 282 -13.71 26.85 14.31
N ARG A 283 -13.76 25.59 13.85
CA ARG A 283 -12.57 24.80 13.52
C ARG A 283 -12.14 25.04 12.07
N ASP A 284 -10.91 25.50 11.88
CA ASP A 284 -10.26 25.43 10.57
C ASP A 284 -9.69 24.02 10.32
N ILE A 285 -9.91 23.52 9.11
CA ILE A 285 -9.42 22.26 8.59
C ILE A 285 -8.38 22.58 7.53
N ASP A 286 -7.15 22.07 7.71
CA ASP A 286 -6.14 21.98 6.67
C ASP A 286 -5.55 20.57 6.69
N SER A 287 -6.05 19.74 5.78
CA SER A 287 -5.68 18.33 5.67
C SER A 287 -5.30 17.98 4.24
N GLY A 288 -4.69 16.82 4.10
CA GLY A 288 -4.39 16.21 2.81
C GLY A 288 -4.00 14.77 3.02
N GLY A 289 -3.81 14.04 1.95
CA GLY A 289 -3.68 12.60 2.05
C GLY A 289 -3.40 11.93 0.72
N LEU A 290 -3.43 10.61 0.73
CA LEU A 290 -3.39 9.79 -0.49
C LEU A 290 -4.81 9.28 -0.76
N GLU A 291 -5.23 9.31 -2.02
CA GLU A 291 -6.43 8.63 -2.51
C GLU A 291 -6.07 7.55 -3.52
N THR A 292 -6.79 6.43 -3.50
CA THR A 292 -6.90 5.50 -4.62
C THR A 292 -8.35 5.40 -5.08
N LEU A 293 -8.60 5.69 -6.35
CA LEU A 293 -9.89 5.54 -7.02
C LEU A 293 -9.85 4.32 -7.95
N VAL A 294 -10.82 3.42 -7.82
CA VAL A 294 -11.12 2.41 -8.85
C VAL A 294 -12.26 2.92 -9.70
N LEU A 295 -12.01 3.04 -11.00
CA LEU A 295 -12.91 3.63 -11.98
C LEU A 295 -13.45 2.56 -12.92
N VAL A 296 -14.76 2.60 -13.15
CA VAL A 296 -15.45 1.78 -14.14
C VAL A 296 -16.21 2.67 -15.11
N LYS A 297 -16.39 2.22 -16.34
CA LYS A 297 -17.22 2.90 -17.32
C LYS A 297 -18.60 2.25 -17.33
N ASP A 298 -19.62 3.07 -17.12
CA ASP A 298 -21.02 2.66 -17.02
C ASP A 298 -21.88 3.64 -17.83
N GLY A 299 -22.75 3.12 -18.70
CA GLY A 299 -23.48 3.94 -19.68
C GLY A 299 -22.59 4.79 -20.60
N GLY A 300 -21.30 4.44 -20.74
CA GLY A 300 -20.30 5.23 -21.47
C GLY A 300 -19.62 6.35 -20.65
N ALA A 301 -20.06 6.62 -19.41
CA ALA A 301 -19.47 7.59 -18.51
C ALA A 301 -18.54 6.92 -17.48
N TRP A 302 -17.45 7.59 -17.10
CA TRP A 302 -16.60 7.13 -16.00
C TRP A 302 -17.29 7.34 -14.64
N LYS A 303 -17.16 6.36 -13.77
CA LYS A 303 -17.70 6.36 -12.39
C LYS A 303 -16.72 5.77 -11.39
N ILE A 304 -16.68 6.35 -10.19
CA ILE A 304 -16.00 5.81 -9.02
C ILE A 304 -16.77 4.58 -8.53
N ARG A 305 -16.14 3.41 -8.61
CA ARG A 305 -16.64 2.14 -8.03
C ARG A 305 -16.09 1.90 -6.62
N HIS A 306 -14.87 2.39 -6.35
CA HIS A 306 -14.27 2.39 -5.02
C HIS A 306 -13.41 3.65 -4.84
N SER A 307 -13.47 4.26 -3.66
CA SER A 307 -12.48 5.24 -3.18
C SER A 307 -11.89 4.75 -1.85
N HIS A 308 -10.60 4.98 -1.65
CA HIS A 308 -9.92 4.79 -0.38
C HIS A 308 -9.03 6.01 -0.11
N THR A 309 -9.35 6.79 0.92
CA THR A 309 -8.56 7.93 1.38
C THR A 309 -7.77 7.59 2.65
N SER A 310 -6.54 8.11 2.74
CA SER A 310 -5.75 8.11 3.97
C SER A 310 -5.38 9.55 4.32
N SER A 311 -5.85 10.04 5.47
CA SER A 311 -5.73 11.44 5.85
C SER A 311 -4.56 11.71 6.79
N ARG A 312 -3.95 12.90 6.66
CA ARG A 312 -3.03 13.47 7.65
C ARG A 312 -3.27 14.99 7.79
N PRO A 313 -3.11 15.56 9.00
CA PRO A 313 -3.07 17.01 9.15
C PRO A 313 -1.91 17.59 8.32
N ARG A 314 -2.15 18.67 7.57
CA ARG A 314 -1.05 19.40 6.93
C ARG A 314 -0.40 20.30 7.97
N ARG A 315 0.91 20.13 8.17
CA ARG A 315 1.69 21.05 9.00
C ARG A 315 1.68 22.43 8.32
N PRO A 316 1.44 23.53 9.06
CA PRO A 316 1.60 24.87 8.50
C PRO A 316 2.97 25.01 7.84
N ALA A 317 3.02 25.67 6.69
CA ALA A 317 4.30 26.01 6.08
C ALA A 317 5.12 26.82 7.10
N ALA A 318 6.36 26.41 7.35
CA ALA A 318 7.25 27.18 8.20
C ALA A 318 7.37 28.59 7.61
N ALA A 319 7.07 29.61 8.42
CA ALA A 319 7.27 31.00 8.01
C ALA A 319 8.75 31.18 7.62
N LYS A 320 8.97 31.74 6.44
CA LYS A 320 10.29 32.15 5.96
C LYS A 320 10.63 33.54 6.48
#